data_AF-A0A3S2AF07-F1
#
_entry.id   AF-A0A3S2AF07-F1
#
_cell.length_a   1.000
_cell.length_b   1.000
_cell.length_c   1.000
_cell.angle_alpha   90.00
_cell.angle_beta   90.00
_cell.angle_gamma   90.00
#
_symmetry.space_group_name_H-M   'P 1'
#
loop_
_entity.id
_entity.type
_entity.pdbx_description
1 polymer ?
#
loop_
_entity_poly.entity_id
_entity_poly.type
_entity_poly.pdbx_seq_one_letter_code
_entity_poly.pdbx_strand_id
1 'polypeptide(L)' 'SLITNPRLAWLWLTRPSAQLDGRVPIDLLRQDQVDEVVEAARVFAPG' A
#
# COMPACT_ATOMS: atom_id res chain seq x y z
N SER A 1 -12.20 -2.09 -2.37
CA SER A 1 -12.20 -1.73 -0.93
C SER A 1 -10.80 -1.26 -0.53
N LEU A 2 -10.56 -0.76 0.69
CA LEU A 2 -9.19 -0.55 1.21
C LEU A 2 -8.88 -1.61 2.28
N ILE A 3 -7.64 -1.65 2.76
CA ILE A 3 -7.20 -2.59 3.80
C ILE A 3 -7.82 -2.19 5.14
N THR A 4 -8.92 -2.84 5.52
CA THR A 4 -9.70 -2.47 6.72
C THR A 4 -9.00 -2.84 8.03
N ASN A 5 -8.18 -3.90 8.04
CA ASN A 5 -7.45 -4.32 9.24
C ASN A 5 -6.21 -3.44 9.45
N PRO A 6 -6.11 -2.63 10.53
CA PRO A 6 -5.00 -1.70 10.71
C PRO A 6 -3.63 -2.39 10.81
N ARG A 7 -3.57 -3.57 11.40
CA ARG A 7 -2.31 -4.34 11.52
C ARG A 7 -1.85 -4.86 10.16
N LEU A 8 -2.80 -5.31 9.33
CA LEU A 8 -2.52 -5.73 7.96
C LEU A 8 -2.11 -4.54 7.09
N ALA A 9 -2.78 -3.40 7.23
CA ALA A 9 -2.42 -2.16 6.53
C ALA A 9 -0.99 -1.75 6.87
N TRP A 10 -0.63 -1.74 8.16
CA TRP A 10 0.74 -1.42 8.59
C TRP A 10 1.78 -2.42 8.07
N LEU A 11 1.47 -3.72 8.10
CA LEU A 11 2.34 -4.76 7.57
C LEU A 11 2.63 -4.55 6.08
N TRP A 12 1.61 -4.16 5.30
CA TRP A 12 1.75 -3.87 3.88
C TRP A 12 2.54 -2.58 3.64
N LEU A 13 2.21 -1.49 4.36
CA LEU A 13 2.86 -0.18 4.21
C LEU A 13 4.38 -0.23 4.43
N THR A 14 4.86 -1.15 5.25
CA THR A 14 6.27 -1.23 5.68
C THR A 14 7.10 -2.25 4.90
N ARG A 15 6.52 -2.91 3.89
CA ARG A 15 7.19 -3.95 3.12
C ARG A 15 7.14 -3.69 1.61
N PRO A 16 8.09 -4.22 0.84
CA PRO A 16 8.01 -4.25 -0.62
C PRO A 16 6.66 -4.80 -1.09
N SER A 17 5.97 -4.06 -1.96
CA SER A 17 4.69 -4.47 -2.51
C SER A 17 4.85 -4.85 -3.99
N ALA A 18 4.33 -6.02 -4.37
CA ALA A 18 4.29 -6.45 -5.77
C ALA A 18 3.41 -5.52 -6.63
N GLN A 19 2.43 -4.84 -6.03
CA GLN A 19 1.56 -3.87 -6.68
C GLN A 19 2.26 -2.53 -6.97
N LEU A 20 3.46 -2.33 -6.42
CA LEU A 20 4.26 -1.11 -6.54
C LEU A 20 5.67 -1.43 -7.08
N ASP A 21 5.79 -2.46 -7.92
CA ASP A 21 7.07 -2.90 -8.51
C ASP A 21 8.17 -3.18 -7.47
N GLY A 22 7.78 -3.71 -6.31
CA GLY A 22 8.69 -3.99 -5.19
C GLY A 22 9.04 -2.78 -4.33
N ARG A 23 8.46 -1.61 -4.59
CA ARG A 23 8.65 -0.42 -3.75
C ARG A 23 7.88 -0.55 -2.44
N VAL A 24 8.33 0.17 -1.41
CA VAL A 24 7.71 0.17 -0.09
C VAL A 24 6.66 1.30 -0.03
N PRO A 25 5.37 1.00 0.26
CA PRO A 25 4.31 2.01 0.16
C PRO A 25 4.52 3.24 1.05
N ILE A 26 5.07 3.08 2.26
CA ILE A 26 5.30 4.23 3.16
C ILE A 26 6.34 5.21 2.59
N ASP A 27 7.30 4.73 1.80
CA ASP A 27 8.28 5.60 1.15
C ASP A 27 7.66 6.38 0.00
N LEU A 28 6.67 5.81 -0.69
CA LEU A 28 5.91 6.50 -1.73
C LEU A 28 5.04 7.60 -1.14
N LEU A 29 4.39 7.33 -0.01
CA LEU A 29 3.62 8.34 0.72
C LEU A 29 4.51 9.52 1.16
N ARG A 30 5.75 9.26 1.59
CA ARG A 30 6.72 10.32 1.92
C ARG A 30 7.17 11.14 0.70
N GLN A 31 7.06 10.57 -0.50
CA GLN A 31 7.34 11.23 -1.77
C GLN A 31 6.09 11.88 -2.39
N ASP A 32 4.99 11.96 -1.63
CA ASP A 32 3.69 12.51 -2.07
C ASP A 32 3.03 11.70 -3.21
N GLN A 33 3.46 10.45 -3.42
CA GLN A 33 2.88 9.54 -4.41
C GLN A 33 1.66 8.80 -3.85
N VAL A 34 0.66 9.57 -3.40
CA VAL A 34 -0.51 9.04 -2.69
C VAL A 34 -1.41 8.19 -3.59
N ASP A 35 -1.67 8.65 -4.82
CA ASP A 35 -2.60 7.99 -5.74
C ASP A 35 -2.16 6.57 -6.11
N GLU A 36 -0.87 6.39 -6.36
CA GLU A 36 -0.24 5.09 -6.67
C GLU A 36 -0.45 4.10 -5.51
N VAL A 37 -0.23 4.56 -4.27
CA VAL A 37 -0.38 3.76 -3.05
C VAL A 37 -1.85 3.40 -2.81
N VAL A 38 -2.77 4.34 -3.01
CA VAL A 38 -4.21 4.09 -2.83
C VAL A 38 -4.71 3.05 -3.82
N GLU A 39 -4.29 3.11 -5.07
CA GLU A 39 -4.71 2.12 -6.07
C GLU A 39 -4.12 0.74 -5.77
N ALA A 40 -2.84 0.67 -5.42
CA ALA A 40 -2.21 -0.57 -5.00
C ALA A 40 -2.88 -1.19 -3.75
N ALA A 41 -3.30 -0.36 -2.79
CA ALA A 41 -4.01 -0.81 -1.60
C ALA A 41 -5.40 -1.39 -1.93
N ARG A 42 -6.08 -0.90 -2.97
CA ARG A 42 -7.36 -1.46 -3.45
C ARG A 42 -7.21 -2.83 -4.07
N VAL A 43 -6.10 -3.07 -4.76
CA VAL A 43 -5.76 -4.38 -5.34
C VAL A 43 -5.32 -5.36 -4.25
N PHE A 44 -4.57 -4.87 -3.25
CA PHE A 44 -4.07 -5.71 -2.16
C PHE A 44 -5.18 -6.15 -1.20
N ALA A 45 -6.17 -5.31 -0.94
CA ALA A 45 -7.33 -5.68 -0.13
C ALA A 45 -8.32 -6.49 -0.98
N PRO A 46 -8.45 -7.82 -0.80
CA PRO A 46 -9.62 -8.52 -1.35
C PRO A 46 -10.87 -7.85 -0.75
N GLY A 47 -11.84 -7.56 -1.61
CA GLY A 47 -13.13 -6.97 -1.21
C GLY A 47 -13.81 -7.77 -0.12
#